data_AF-A0ABD1TDQ9-F1
#
_entry.id   AF-A0ABD1TDQ9-F1
#
_cell.length_a   1.000
_cell.length_b   1.000
_cell.length_c   1.000
_cell.angle_alpha   90.00
_cell.angle_beta   90.00
_cell.angle_gamma   90.00
#
_symmetry.space_group_name_H-M   'P 1'
#
loop_
_entity.id
_entity.type
_entity.pdbx_description
1 polymer ?
#
loop_
_entity_poly.entity_id
_entity_poly.type
_entity_poly.pdbx_seq_one_letter_code
_entity_poly.pdbx_strand_id
1 'polypeptide(L)'
;MATGNGLPGNLASGGAAGASSLLFVYSLDYARTRLANDAKAAKGGGERQFNGLVDVYRKTLKSDGIAGLYRGFNISCVGIIVYRGLYFGMYDSLKPVVLTGKLQDSFFASFALGWLITNGAGLASYPIDTVRRRMMMTSGEAVKYKSSMDAFAQILKNEGPKSLFKGAGANILRAVAGAGVLAGYDKLQVIVFGKKYGSGGG
;
A
#
# COMPACT_ATOMS: atom_id res chain seq x y z
N MET A 1 -31.01 3.11 5.92
CA MET A 1 -30.92 2.02 6.92
C MET A 1 -29.44 1.66 7.05
N ALA A 2 -28.72 2.34 7.96
CA ALA A 2 -27.29 2.15 8.16
C ALA A 2 -27.07 0.90 9.01
N THR A 3 -26.51 -0.16 8.44
CA THR A 3 -26.13 -1.37 9.17
C THR A 3 -25.02 -1.08 10.18
N GLY A 4 -25.41 -0.78 11.42
CA GLY A 4 -25.17 -1.68 12.55
C GLY A 4 -23.75 -2.06 12.97
N ASN A 5 -22.69 -1.37 12.55
CA ASN A 5 -21.36 -1.54 13.15
C ASN A 5 -20.70 -0.17 13.33
N GLY A 6 -20.37 0.20 14.57
CA GLY A 6 -19.57 1.41 14.84
C GLY A 6 -18.20 1.33 14.16
N LEU A 7 -17.44 2.43 14.17
CA LEU A 7 -16.07 2.50 13.61
C LEU A 7 -15.21 1.25 13.93
N PRO A 8 -15.24 0.67 15.15
CA PRO A 8 -14.51 -0.56 15.44
C PRO A 8 -14.93 -1.79 14.60
N GLY A 9 -16.23 -1.97 14.34
CA GLY A 9 -16.75 -3.09 13.55
C GLY A 9 -16.43 -2.94 12.06
N ASN A 10 -16.44 -1.71 11.54
CA ASN A 10 -16.01 -1.41 10.16
C ASN A 10 -14.50 -1.61 9.98
N LEU A 11 -13.70 -1.23 10.98
CA LEU A 11 -12.26 -1.49 10.97
C LEU A 11 -11.93 -2.97 11.12
N ALA A 12 -12.67 -3.72 11.95
CA ALA A 12 -12.46 -5.16 12.11
C ALA A 12 -12.83 -5.93 10.83
N SER A 13 -14.00 -5.68 10.25
CA SER A 13 -14.44 -6.31 9.00
C SER A 13 -13.56 -5.89 7.80
N GLY A 14 -13.21 -4.60 7.71
CA GLY A 14 -12.26 -4.11 6.72
C GLY A 14 -10.85 -4.68 6.89
N GLY A 15 -10.39 -4.84 8.14
CA GLY A 15 -9.12 -5.47 8.47
C GLY A 15 -9.09 -6.94 8.08
N ALA A 16 -10.13 -7.69 8.42
CA ALA A 16 -10.29 -9.10 8.05
C ALA A 16 -10.34 -9.29 6.52
N ALA A 17 -11.17 -8.52 5.82
CA ALA A 17 -11.22 -8.54 4.35
C ALA A 17 -9.86 -8.19 3.72
N GLY A 18 -9.15 -7.22 4.29
CA GLY A 18 -7.79 -6.85 3.88
C GLY A 18 -6.77 -7.97 4.09
N ALA A 19 -6.81 -8.63 5.24
CA ALA A 19 -5.93 -9.76 5.56
C ALA A 19 -6.22 -10.98 4.67
N SER A 20 -7.49 -11.30 4.42
CA SER A 20 -7.89 -12.38 3.50
C SER A 20 -7.44 -12.09 2.07
N SER A 21 -7.61 -10.86 1.58
CA SER A 21 -7.11 -10.46 0.25
C SER A 21 -5.58 -10.56 0.18
N LEU A 22 -4.88 -10.08 1.22
CA LEU A 22 -3.42 -10.23 1.31
C LEU A 22 -3.02 -11.70 1.29
N LEU A 23 -3.73 -12.61 1.96
CA LEU A 23 -3.35 -14.03 1.99
C LEU A 23 -3.11 -14.61 0.58
N PHE A 24 -3.94 -14.23 -0.39
CA PHE A 24 -3.80 -14.68 -1.78
C PHE A 24 -2.79 -13.85 -2.57
N VAL A 25 -2.81 -12.52 -2.42
CA VAL A 25 -2.03 -11.62 -3.29
C VAL A 25 -0.61 -11.38 -2.78
N TYR A 26 -0.32 -11.69 -1.51
CA TYR A 26 0.94 -11.36 -0.85
C TYR A 26 2.15 -12.01 -1.51
N SER A 27 2.03 -13.28 -1.89
CA SER A 27 3.15 -14.00 -2.52
C SER A 27 3.53 -13.38 -3.87
N LEU A 28 2.54 -12.86 -4.61
CA LEU A 28 2.75 -12.19 -5.89
C LEU A 28 3.36 -10.80 -5.69
N ASP A 29 2.88 -10.06 -4.69
CA ASP A 29 3.47 -8.78 -4.29
C ASP A 29 4.94 -8.94 -3.86
N TYR A 30 5.23 -9.97 -3.07
CA TYR A 30 6.57 -10.37 -2.69
C TYR A 30 7.44 -10.64 -3.93
N ALA A 31 6.97 -11.48 -4.86
CA ALA A 31 7.73 -11.84 -6.06
C ALA A 31 8.01 -10.63 -6.97
N ARG A 32 7.00 -9.76 -7.16
CA ARG A 32 7.16 -8.51 -7.91
C ARG A 32 8.14 -7.55 -7.24
N THR A 33 8.06 -7.41 -5.91
CA THR A 33 8.95 -6.53 -5.14
C THR A 33 10.40 -6.99 -5.23
N ARG A 34 10.66 -8.30 -5.08
CA ARG A 34 11.99 -8.89 -5.26
C ARG A 34 12.54 -8.64 -6.66
N LEU A 35 11.73 -8.93 -7.68
CA LEU A 35 12.14 -8.79 -9.08
C LEU A 35 12.42 -7.33 -9.47
N ALA A 36 11.61 -6.39 -8.98
CA ALA A 36 11.80 -4.96 -9.21
C ALA A 36 13.06 -4.42 -8.52
N ASN A 37 13.35 -4.88 -7.29
CA ASN A 37 14.57 -4.49 -6.59
C ASN A 37 15.81 -5.10 -7.24
N ASP A 38 15.74 -6.36 -7.68
CA ASP A 38 16.79 -7.00 -8.47
C ASP A 38 17.05 -6.26 -9.79
N ALA A 39 16.01 -5.74 -10.44
CA ALA A 39 16.16 -4.93 -11.67
C ALA A 39 16.87 -3.60 -11.40
N LYS A 40 16.60 -2.98 -10.25
CA LYS A 40 17.28 -1.76 -9.83
C LYS A 40 18.74 -2.02 -9.48
N ALA A 41 19.03 -3.10 -8.76
CA ALA A 41 20.40 -3.51 -8.43
C ALA A 41 21.22 -3.77 -9.70
N ALA A 42 20.64 -4.46 -10.68
CA ALA A 42 21.30 -4.73 -11.95
C ALA A 42 21.60 -3.47 -12.77
N LYS A 43 20.67 -2.51 -12.79
CA LYS A 43 20.93 -1.19 -13.41
C LYS A 43 22.03 -0.39 -12.72
N GLY A 44 22.29 -0.67 -11.44
CA GLY A 44 23.38 -0.07 -10.67
C GLY A 44 24.71 -0.81 -10.76
N GLY A 45 24.85 -1.80 -11.67
CA GLY A 45 26.07 -2.60 -11.84
C GLY A 45 26.12 -3.88 -11.01
N GLY A 46 25.04 -4.25 -10.31
CA GLY A 46 24.92 -5.55 -9.64
C GLY A 46 24.58 -6.69 -10.61
N GLU A 47 24.80 -7.94 -10.20
CA GLU A 47 24.36 -9.10 -10.97
C GLU A 47 22.87 -9.39 -10.77
N ARG A 48 22.20 -9.86 -11.83
CA ARG A 48 20.81 -10.28 -11.79
C ARG A 48 20.66 -11.56 -10.96
N GLN A 49 19.86 -11.50 -9.91
CA GLN A 49 19.54 -12.66 -9.08
C GLN A 49 18.39 -13.50 -9.65
N PHE A 50 17.48 -12.92 -10.45
CA PHE A 50 16.29 -13.60 -10.94
C PHE A 50 16.07 -13.46 -12.44
N ASN A 51 15.67 -14.56 -13.08
CA ASN A 51 15.30 -14.59 -14.50
C ASN A 51 13.82 -14.26 -14.76
N GLY A 52 13.01 -14.16 -13.71
CA GLY A 52 11.59 -13.83 -13.80
C GLY A 52 10.83 -14.16 -12.52
N LEU A 53 9.51 -13.96 -12.53
CA LEU A 53 8.64 -14.21 -11.36
C LEU A 53 8.71 -15.68 -10.90
N VAL A 54 8.63 -16.63 -11.82
CA VAL A 54 8.69 -18.07 -11.51
C VAL A 54 10.02 -18.44 -10.84
N ASP A 55 11.12 -17.83 -11.29
CA ASP A 55 12.45 -18.06 -10.70
C ASP A 55 12.55 -17.51 -9.27
N VAL A 56 11.88 -16.37 -8.97
CA VAL A 56 11.75 -15.87 -7.60
C VAL A 56 11.04 -16.90 -6.71
N TYR A 57 9.90 -17.43 -7.14
CA TYR A 57 9.18 -18.46 -6.37
C TYR A 57 10.03 -19.70 -6.14
N ARG A 58 10.67 -20.23 -7.20
CA ARG A 58 11.48 -21.44 -7.12
C ARG A 58 12.65 -21.28 -6.16
N LYS A 59 13.39 -20.18 -6.26
CA LYS A 59 14.55 -19.90 -5.40
C LYS A 59 14.13 -19.67 -3.95
N THR A 60 13.09 -18.88 -3.71
CA THR A 60 12.59 -18.62 -2.34
C THR A 60 12.04 -19.87 -1.68
N LEU A 61 11.27 -20.70 -2.40
CA LEU A 61 10.76 -21.96 -1.86
C LEU A 61 11.90 -22.94 -1.52
N LYS A 62 12.98 -22.97 -2.32
CA LYS A 62 14.15 -23.80 -2.03
C LYS A 62 14.94 -23.32 -0.82
N SER A 63 15.05 -22.01 -0.58
CA SER A 63 15.84 -21.46 0.51
C SER A 63 15.09 -21.36 1.84
N ASP A 64 13.84 -20.86 1.80
CA ASP A 64 13.07 -20.46 2.99
C ASP A 64 11.67 -21.10 3.06
N GLY A 65 11.32 -21.93 2.08
CA GLY A 65 10.00 -22.53 1.98
C GLY A 65 8.88 -21.49 1.83
N ILE A 66 7.66 -21.90 2.20
CA ILE A 66 6.46 -21.05 2.12
C ILE A 66 6.57 -19.84 3.05
N ALA A 67 7.19 -20.01 4.22
CA ALA A 67 7.41 -18.92 5.17
C ALA A 67 8.23 -17.76 4.56
N GLY A 68 9.14 -18.05 3.62
CA GLY A 68 9.90 -17.05 2.88
C GLY A 68 9.05 -16.15 1.98
N LEU A 69 7.97 -16.69 1.40
CA LEU A 69 7.04 -15.93 0.54
C LEU A 69 6.12 -15.00 1.34
N TYR A 70 5.87 -15.34 2.61
CA TYR A 70 5.00 -14.58 3.52
C TYR A 70 5.77 -13.74 4.54
N ARG A 71 7.08 -13.55 4.34
CA ARG A 71 7.89 -12.76 5.26
C ARG A 71 7.49 -11.29 5.22
N GLY A 72 7.03 -10.78 6.37
CA GLY A 72 6.47 -9.44 6.51
C GLY A 72 4.93 -9.38 6.45
N PHE A 73 4.25 -10.54 6.39
CA PHE A 73 2.78 -10.59 6.33
C PHE A 73 2.12 -9.96 7.57
N ASN A 74 2.62 -10.23 8.78
CA ASN A 74 2.02 -9.71 10.00
C ASN A 74 2.03 -8.17 10.05
N ILE A 75 3.17 -7.55 9.74
CA ILE A 75 3.28 -6.08 9.69
C ILE A 75 2.45 -5.47 8.56
N SER A 76 2.16 -6.27 7.53
CA SER A 76 1.27 -5.87 6.44
C SER A 76 -0.18 -5.77 6.85
N CYS A 77 -0.67 -6.72 7.65
CA CYS A 77 -2.01 -6.66 8.22
C CYS A 77 -2.16 -5.42 9.12
N VAL A 78 -1.17 -5.17 9.98
CA VAL A 78 -1.11 -3.95 10.81
C VAL A 78 -1.12 -2.69 9.94
N GLY A 79 -0.34 -2.66 8.86
CA GLY A 79 -0.29 -1.53 7.94
C GLY A 79 -1.63 -1.21 7.29
N ILE A 80 -2.40 -2.23 6.88
CA ILE A 80 -3.76 -2.02 6.34
C ILE A 80 -4.69 -1.42 7.39
N ILE A 81 -4.66 -1.94 8.61
CA ILE A 81 -5.51 -1.45 9.71
C ILE A 81 -5.19 0.01 10.01
N VAL A 82 -3.90 0.35 10.14
CA VAL A 82 -3.46 1.73 10.40
C VAL A 82 -3.84 2.65 9.24
N TYR A 83 -3.56 2.26 8.00
CA TYR A 83 -3.90 3.06 6.82
C TYR A 83 -5.41 3.32 6.74
N ARG A 84 -6.24 2.27 6.86
CA ARG A 84 -7.70 2.40 6.79
C ARG A 84 -8.27 3.16 7.99
N GLY A 85 -7.75 2.92 9.19
CA GLY A 85 -8.12 3.65 10.40
C GLY A 85 -7.88 5.14 10.27
N LEU A 86 -6.69 5.54 9.80
CA LEU A 86 -6.35 6.94 9.55
C LEU A 86 -7.20 7.51 8.40
N TYR A 87 -7.35 6.77 7.31
CA TYR A 87 -8.15 7.22 6.16
C TYR A 87 -9.59 7.53 6.55
N PHE A 88 -10.30 6.57 7.16
CA PHE A 88 -11.70 6.77 7.56
C PHE A 88 -11.82 7.75 8.72
N GLY A 89 -10.93 7.69 9.73
CA GLY A 89 -10.95 8.63 10.83
C GLY A 89 -10.76 10.08 10.38
N MET A 90 -9.81 10.35 9.48
CA MET A 90 -9.63 11.68 8.91
C MET A 90 -10.79 12.07 8.00
N TYR A 91 -11.35 11.14 7.22
CA TYR A 91 -12.50 11.40 6.37
C TYR A 91 -13.73 11.82 7.18
N ASP A 92 -14.08 11.04 8.20
CA ASP A 92 -15.24 11.29 9.06
C ASP A 92 -15.06 12.56 9.90
N SER A 93 -13.82 12.90 10.28
CA SER A 93 -13.52 14.11 11.05
C SER A 93 -13.48 15.38 10.19
N LEU A 94 -12.86 15.32 9.01
CA LEU A 94 -12.59 16.51 8.19
C LEU A 94 -13.72 16.82 7.22
N LYS A 95 -14.43 15.80 6.70
CA LYS A 95 -15.55 16.01 5.77
C LYS A 95 -16.64 16.94 6.33
N PRO A 96 -17.20 16.74 7.53
CA PRO A 96 -18.26 17.60 8.04
C PRO A 96 -17.79 19.01 8.40
N VAL A 97 -16.48 19.23 8.54
CA VAL A 97 -15.90 20.54 8.85
C VAL A 97 -15.57 21.31 7.57
N VAL A 98 -14.97 20.64 6.59
CA VAL A 98 -14.44 21.25 5.36
C VAL A 98 -15.49 21.33 4.25
N LEU A 99 -16.34 20.31 4.09
CA LEU A 99 -17.37 20.27 3.06
C LEU A 99 -18.70 20.81 3.60
N THR A 100 -18.70 22.08 3.99
CA THR A 100 -19.90 22.80 4.47
C THR A 100 -20.34 23.89 3.49
N GLY A 101 -21.64 24.22 3.50
CA GLY A 101 -22.22 25.26 2.65
C GLY A 101 -21.99 25.01 1.16
N LYS A 102 -21.44 26.00 0.44
CA LYS A 102 -21.20 25.92 -1.02
C LYS A 102 -20.18 24.85 -1.42
N LEU A 103 -19.39 24.31 -0.48
CA LEU A 103 -18.37 23.31 -0.77
C LEU A 103 -18.90 21.87 -0.66
N GLN A 104 -20.08 21.66 -0.09
CA GLN A 104 -20.66 20.33 0.14
C GLN A 104 -20.86 19.54 -1.16
N ASP A 105 -21.32 20.20 -2.22
CA ASP A 105 -21.56 19.58 -3.54
C ASP A 105 -20.40 19.83 -4.52
N SER A 106 -19.32 20.48 -4.07
CA SER A 106 -18.18 20.77 -4.94
C SER A 106 -17.33 19.52 -5.15
N PHE A 107 -17.30 19.06 -6.40
CA PHE A 107 -16.42 17.96 -6.82
C PHE A 107 -14.95 18.25 -6.49
N PHE A 108 -14.48 19.46 -6.76
CA PHE A 108 -13.08 19.84 -6.52
C PHE A 108 -12.73 19.85 -5.03
N ALA A 109 -13.66 20.31 -4.18
CA ALA A 109 -13.44 20.30 -2.73
C ALA A 109 -13.41 18.86 -2.18
N SER A 110 -14.34 18.02 -2.62
CA SER A 110 -14.37 16.60 -2.26
C SER A 110 -13.12 15.85 -2.74
N PHE A 111 -12.66 16.14 -3.95
CA PHE A 111 -11.44 15.57 -4.53
C PHE A 111 -10.19 16.02 -3.76
N ALA A 112 -10.05 17.32 -3.49
CA ALA A 112 -8.92 17.86 -2.74
C ALA A 112 -8.85 17.27 -1.33
N LEU A 113 -9.99 17.19 -0.64
CA LEU A 113 -10.08 16.57 0.68
C LEU A 113 -9.67 15.08 0.62
N GLY A 114 -10.25 14.32 -0.31
CA GLY A 114 -9.90 12.91 -0.49
C GLY A 114 -8.42 12.70 -0.82
N TRP A 115 -7.84 13.56 -1.64
CA TRP A 115 -6.42 13.54 -1.97
C TRP A 115 -5.55 13.83 -0.74
N LEU A 116 -5.87 14.86 0.05
CA LEU A 116 -5.14 15.19 1.28
C LEU A 116 -5.20 14.07 2.30
N ILE A 117 -6.38 13.48 2.53
CA ILE A 117 -6.58 12.35 3.44
C ILE A 117 -5.76 11.15 2.98
N THR A 118 -5.81 10.81 1.68
CA THR A 118 -5.09 9.67 1.12
C THR A 118 -3.58 9.82 1.29
N ASN A 119 -3.04 11.00 0.97
CA ASN A 119 -1.62 11.27 1.10
C ASN A 119 -1.19 11.35 2.57
N GLY A 120 -2.00 11.97 3.44
CA GLY A 120 -1.74 12.03 4.88
C GLY A 120 -1.70 10.64 5.52
N ALA A 121 -2.71 9.80 5.24
CA ALA A 121 -2.77 8.42 5.75
C ALA A 121 -1.64 7.57 5.18
N GLY A 122 -1.35 7.74 3.88
CA GLY A 122 -0.26 7.07 3.19
C GLY A 122 1.10 7.42 3.78
N LEU A 123 1.36 8.70 4.06
CA LEU A 123 2.59 9.16 4.70
C LEU A 123 2.71 8.66 6.14
N ALA A 124 1.65 8.74 6.93
CA ALA A 124 1.65 8.29 8.32
C ALA A 124 1.88 6.77 8.45
N SER A 125 1.33 5.97 7.53
CA SER A 125 1.53 4.52 7.48
C SER A 125 2.79 4.08 6.73
N TYR A 126 3.51 5.02 6.09
CA TYR A 126 4.67 4.74 5.25
C TYR A 126 5.83 4.02 5.98
N PRO A 127 6.15 4.32 7.25
CA PRO A 127 7.15 3.55 7.99
C PRO A 127 6.85 2.06 8.08
N ILE A 128 5.58 1.69 8.23
CA ILE A 128 5.12 0.30 8.31
C ILE A 128 5.36 -0.41 6.97
N ASP A 129 5.05 0.29 5.88
CA ASP A 129 5.27 -0.18 4.51
C ASP A 129 6.77 -0.35 4.19
N THR A 130 7.61 0.56 4.66
CA THR A 130 9.08 0.41 4.55
C THR A 130 9.58 -0.82 5.31
N VAL A 131 9.13 -1.05 6.54
CA VAL A 131 9.50 -2.25 7.32
C VAL A 131 9.03 -3.52 6.60
N ARG A 132 7.79 -3.56 6.11
CA ARG A 132 7.26 -4.66 5.30
C ARG A 132 8.19 -4.99 4.14
N ARG A 133 8.52 -4.00 3.31
CA ARG A 133 9.36 -4.21 2.12
C ARG A 133 10.77 -4.66 2.50
N ARG A 134 11.35 -4.09 3.55
CA ARG A 134 12.69 -4.50 4.04
C ARG A 134 12.69 -5.95 4.50
N MET A 135 11.66 -6.39 5.21
CA MET A 135 11.53 -7.80 5.62
C MET A 135 11.39 -8.74 4.42
N MET A 136 10.59 -8.40 3.41
CA MET A 136 10.46 -9.19 2.16
C MET A 136 11.80 -9.40 1.46
N MET A 137 12.71 -8.43 1.55
CA MET A 137 14.01 -8.51 0.89
C MET A 137 15.02 -9.43 1.60
N THR A 138 14.75 -9.89 2.82
CA THR A 138 15.68 -10.77 3.57
C THR A 138 15.55 -12.27 3.24
N SER A 139 14.58 -12.67 2.42
CA SER A 139 14.44 -14.08 2.05
C SER A 139 15.61 -14.54 1.17
N GLY A 140 16.18 -15.70 1.43
CA GLY A 140 17.41 -16.17 0.77
C GLY A 140 18.70 -15.50 1.24
N GLU A 141 18.62 -14.51 2.15
CA GLU A 141 19.80 -13.89 2.78
C GLU A 141 20.21 -14.65 4.05
N ALA A 142 21.50 -14.63 4.37
CA ALA A 142 22.03 -15.25 5.58
C ALA A 142 21.53 -14.53 6.86
N VAL A 143 21.41 -13.19 6.80
CA VAL A 143 20.94 -12.37 7.92
C VAL A 143 19.50 -11.94 7.67
N LYS A 144 18.63 -12.24 8.63
CA LYS A 144 17.19 -12.01 8.56
C LYS A 144 16.76 -11.20 9.77
N TYR A 145 15.78 -10.32 9.58
CA TYR A 145 15.15 -9.64 10.72
C TYR A 145 14.35 -10.66 11.54
N LYS A 146 14.51 -10.62 12.86
CA LYS A 146 13.82 -11.55 13.78
C LYS A 146 12.34 -11.21 13.91
N SER A 147 12.01 -9.93 13.86
CA SER A 147 10.65 -9.41 13.95
C SER A 147 10.52 -8.07 13.25
N SER A 148 9.29 -7.59 13.07
CA SER A 148 9.02 -6.26 12.50
C SER A 148 9.57 -5.13 13.38
N MET A 149 9.58 -5.31 14.70
CA MET A 149 10.16 -4.34 15.64
C MET A 149 11.68 -4.35 15.58
N ASP A 150 12.28 -5.53 15.44
CA ASP A 150 13.72 -5.68 15.20
C ASP A 150 14.13 -4.99 13.87
N ALA A 151 13.37 -5.23 12.79
CA ALA A 151 13.57 -4.54 11.52
C ALA A 151 13.48 -3.02 11.66
N PHE A 152 12.44 -2.52 12.33
CA PHE A 152 12.26 -1.09 12.57
C PHE A 152 13.42 -0.49 13.38
N ALA A 153 13.81 -1.11 14.49
CA ALA A 153 14.88 -0.66 15.34
C ALA A 153 16.23 -0.65 14.61
N GLN A 154 16.54 -1.69 13.83
CA GLN A 154 17.77 -1.76 13.04
C GLN A 154 17.79 -0.71 11.92
N ILE A 155 16.67 -0.47 11.22
CA ILE A 155 16.59 0.58 10.20
C ILE A 155 16.85 1.96 10.83
N LEU A 156 16.22 2.24 11.98
CA LEU A 156 16.43 3.49 12.69
C LEU A 156 17.87 3.67 13.16
N LYS A 157 18.46 2.62 13.73
CA LYS A 157 19.83 2.64 14.25
C LYS A 157 20.88 2.80 13.15
N ASN A 158 20.71 2.10 12.03
CA ASN A 158 21.74 1.99 10.99
C ASN A 158 21.58 3.02 9.87
N GLU A 159 20.35 3.44 9.56
CA GLU A 159 20.06 4.33 8.42
C GLU A 159 19.36 5.65 8.81
N GLY A 160 18.88 5.74 10.05
CA GLY A 160 18.18 6.90 10.58
C GLY A 160 16.69 6.98 10.20
N PRO A 161 15.92 7.86 10.87
CA PRO A 161 14.47 7.98 10.69
C PRO A 161 14.05 8.42 9.29
N LYS A 162 14.88 9.23 8.61
CA LYS A 162 14.62 9.63 7.21
C LYS A 162 14.54 8.45 6.25
N SER A 163 15.23 7.33 6.56
CA SER A 163 15.20 6.15 5.69
C SER A 163 13.81 5.51 5.60
N LEU A 164 13.00 5.63 6.66
CA LEU A 164 11.64 5.10 6.69
C LEU A 164 10.72 5.75 5.65
N PHE A 165 11.03 6.98 5.22
CA PHE A 165 10.22 7.76 4.27
C PHE A 165 10.83 7.81 2.86
N LYS A 166 11.93 7.08 2.60
CA LYS A 166 12.54 7.03 1.26
C LYS A 166 11.54 6.42 0.26
N GLY A 167 11.27 7.18 -0.80
CA GLY A 167 10.31 6.80 -1.86
C GLY A 167 8.88 7.30 -1.64
N ALA A 168 8.57 7.95 -0.52
CA ALA A 168 7.22 8.48 -0.26
C ALA A 168 6.76 9.44 -1.36
N GLY A 169 7.63 10.35 -1.81
CA GLY A 169 7.32 11.26 -2.93
C GLY A 169 7.01 10.54 -4.25
N ALA A 170 7.74 9.46 -4.56
CA ALA A 170 7.45 8.64 -5.73
C ALA A 170 6.12 7.90 -5.60
N ASN A 171 5.70 7.54 -4.38
CA ASN A 171 4.40 6.94 -4.13
C ASN A 171 3.26 7.97 -4.32
N ILE A 172 3.45 9.20 -3.86
CA ILE A 172 2.51 10.32 -4.05
C ILE A 172 2.34 10.62 -5.55
N LEU A 173 3.43 10.75 -6.30
CA LEU A 173 3.37 10.99 -7.75
C LEU A 173 2.64 9.86 -8.49
N ARG A 174 2.87 8.62 -8.10
CA ARG A 174 2.17 7.46 -8.66
C ARG A 174 0.67 7.52 -8.38
N ALA A 175 0.27 7.95 -7.18
CA ALA A 175 -1.13 8.11 -6.82
C ALA A 175 -1.82 9.19 -7.68
N VAL A 176 -1.14 10.31 -7.92
CA VAL A 176 -1.64 11.38 -8.81
C VAL A 176 -1.79 10.87 -10.25
N ALA A 177 -0.79 10.16 -10.78
CA ALA A 177 -0.87 9.58 -12.11
C ALA A 177 -2.02 8.57 -12.24
N GLY A 178 -2.22 7.70 -11.23
CA GLY A 178 -3.33 6.75 -11.21
C GLY A 178 -4.70 7.43 -11.19
N ALA A 179 -4.86 8.50 -10.40
CA ALA A 179 -6.08 9.31 -10.41
C ALA A 179 -6.32 9.96 -11.79
N GLY A 180 -5.27 10.44 -12.46
CA GLY A 180 -5.34 10.98 -13.81
C GLY A 180 -5.80 9.95 -14.84
N VAL A 181 -5.27 8.72 -14.79
CA VAL A 181 -5.70 7.61 -15.67
C VAL A 181 -7.18 7.29 -15.47
N LEU A 182 -7.65 7.23 -14.22
CA LEU A 182 -9.06 6.97 -13.92
C LEU A 182 -9.98 8.09 -14.42
N ALA A 183 -9.59 9.35 -14.21
CA ALA A 183 -10.33 10.51 -14.72
C ALA A 183 -10.36 10.54 -16.26
N GLY A 184 -9.26 10.14 -16.91
CA GLY A 184 -9.18 9.97 -18.36
C GLY A 184 -10.10 8.86 -18.87
N TYR A 185 -10.12 7.72 -18.20
CA TYR A 185 -11.02 6.60 -18.51
C TYR A 185 -12.50 7.02 -18.43
N ASP A 186 -12.88 7.73 -17.36
CA ASP A 186 -14.22 8.30 -17.20
C ASP A 186 -14.61 9.24 -18.35
N LYS A 187 -13.69 10.09 -18.79
CA LYS A 187 -13.91 11.00 -19.93
C LYS A 187 -14.04 10.23 -21.24
N LEU A 188 -13.22 9.22 -21.47
CA LEU A 188 -13.29 8.36 -22.65
C LEU A 188 -14.61 7.60 -22.69
N GLN A 189 -15.11 7.08 -21.56
CA GLN A 189 -16.42 6.42 -21.51
C GLN A 189 -17.56 7.34 -21.94
N VAL A 190 -17.54 8.60 -21.48
CA VAL A 190 -18.56 9.59 -21.87
C VAL A 190 -18.49 9.89 -23.37
N ILE A 191 -17.29 10.00 -23.94
CA ILE A 191 -17.09 10.28 -25.37
C ILE A 191 -17.53 9.09 -26.24
N VAL A 192 -17.18 7.87 -25.86
CA VAL A 192 -17.41 6.67 -26.68
C VAL A 192 -18.82 6.11 -26.49
N PHE A 193 -19.33 6.10 -25.25
CA PHE A 193 -20.58 5.42 -24.90
C PHE A 193 -21.69 6.38 -24.47
N GLY A 194 -21.44 7.70 -24.46
CA GLY A 194 -22.42 8.73 -24.11
C GLY A 194 -22.87 8.71 -22.64
N LYS A 195 -22.34 7.79 -21.82
CA LYS A 195 -22.73 7.56 -20.43
C LYS A 195 -21.52 7.07 -19.63
N LYS A 196 -21.45 7.45 -18.35
CA LYS A 196 -20.49 6.84 -17.42
C LYS A 196 -21.02 5.49 -16.97
N TYR A 197 -20.21 4.44 -17.13
CA TYR A 197 -20.47 3.15 -16.52
C TYR A 197 -19.66 3.08 -15.23
N GLY A 198 -20.36 3.32 -14.12
CA GLY A 198 -19.73 3.53 -12.82
C GLY A 198 -18.91 2.34 -12.32
N SER A 199 -17.74 2.64 -11.78
CA SER A 199 -17.16 1.89 -10.67
C SER A 199 -18.08 2.06 -9.46
N GLY A 200 -18.69 0.97 -9.00
CA GLY A 200 -19.79 0.97 -8.04
C GLY A 200 -19.50 1.70 -6.73
N GLY A 201 -20.47 2.53 -6.34
CA GLY A 201 -20.80 2.78 -4.94
C GLY A 201 -21.88 1.79 -4.53
N GLY A 202 -21.51 0.84 -3.68
CA GLY A 202 -22.39 0.22 -2.70
C GLY A 202 -21.99 0.74 -1.33
#